data_AF-A0A957DB19-F1
#
_entry.id   AF-A0A957DB19-F1
#
_cell.length_a   1.000
_cell.length_b   1.000
_cell.length_c   1.000
_cell.angle_alpha   90.00
_cell.angle_beta   90.00
_cell.angle_gamma   90.00
#
_symmetry.space_group_name_H-M   'P 1'
#
loop_
_entity.id
_entity.type
_entity.pdbx_description
1 polymer ?
#
loop_
_entity_poly.entity_id
_entity_poly.type
_entity_poly.pdbx_seq_one_letter_code
_entity_poly.pdbx_strand_id
1 'polypeptide(L)' 'MRILWMKDGFCSYCGERFVDQQWPRRCGNCDNLTFRNPIPVVVVLLPAFSGLVVVRRGVMPHAGKLALPGGY' A
#
# COMPACT_ATOMS: atom_id res chain seq x y z
N MET A 1 2.76 -26.87 -10.33
CA MET A 1 2.18 -26.12 -9.20
C MET A 1 2.63 -24.66 -9.33
N ARG A 2 1.79 -23.76 -9.87
CA ARG A 2 2.18 -22.35 -10.07
C ARG A 2 1.90 -21.63 -8.76
N ILE A 3 2.95 -21.22 -8.04
CA ILE A 3 2.80 -20.35 -6.87
C ILE A 3 2.29 -19.02 -7.40
N LEU A 4 0.98 -18.78 -7.29
CA LEU A 4 0.46 -17.43 -7.38
C LEU A 4 0.92 -16.70 -6.13
N TRP A 5 1.87 -15.79 -6.29
CA TRP A 5 2.30 -14.88 -5.24
C TRP A 5 1.12 -13.95 -4.91
N MET A 6 0.43 -14.25 -3.82
CA MET A 6 -0.61 -13.39 -3.28
C MET A 6 0.05 -12.38 -2.34
N LYS A 7 -0.21 -11.09 -2.55
CA LYS A 7 0.16 -10.05 -1.59
C LYS A 7 -0.44 -10.41 -0.22
N ASP A 8 0.36 -10.27 0.83
CA ASP A 8 -0.02 -10.58 2.21
C ASP A 8 -0.46 -12.05 2.42
N GLY A 9 0.07 -12.99 1.62
CA GLY A 9 -0.30 -14.42 1.64
C GLY A 9 0.33 -15.27 2.74
N PHE A 10 1.28 -14.73 3.49
CA PHE A 10 2.05 -15.45 4.51
C PHE A 10 2.08 -14.68 5.82
N CYS A 11 2.18 -15.41 6.94
CA CYS A 11 2.31 -14.84 8.26
C CYS A 11 3.64 -14.08 8.38
N SER A 12 3.59 -12.79 8.74
CA SER A 12 4.77 -11.94 8.92
C SER A 12 5.63 -12.35 10.13
N TYR A 13 5.11 -13.20 11.02
CA TYR A 13 5.81 -13.65 12.22
C TYR A 13 6.61 -14.94 11.99
N CYS A 14 6.06 -15.92 11.25
CA CYS A 14 6.70 -17.25 11.09
C CYS A 14 6.76 -17.77 9.64
N GLY A 15 6.20 -17.06 8.66
CA GLY A 15 6.22 -17.46 7.25
C GLY A 15 5.20 -18.53 6.86
N GLU A 16 4.35 -19.01 7.77
CA GLU A 16 3.27 -19.95 7.43
C GLU A 16 2.30 -19.35 6.41
N ARG A 17 1.80 -20.17 5.48
CA ARG A 17 0.83 -19.70 4.49
C ARG A 17 -0.55 -19.57 5.12
N PHE A 18 -1.21 -18.43 4.91
CA PHE A 18 -2.60 -18.29 5.34
C PHE A 18 -3.54 -19.11 4.44
N VAL A 19 -4.42 -19.90 5.07
CA VAL A 19 -5.49 -20.65 4.38
C VAL A 19 -6.74 -19.78 4.23
N ASP A 20 -7.05 -18.96 5.24
CA ASP A 20 -8.15 -18.00 5.24
C ASP A 20 -7.74 -16.66 4.59
N GLN A 21 -8.71 -16.01 3.96
CA GLN A 21 -8.57 -14.70 3.34
C GLN A 21 -9.21 -13.56 4.14
N GLN A 22 -10.09 -13.84 5.12
CA GLN A 22 -10.78 -12.82 5.90
C GLN A 22 -9.84 -12.15 6.91
N TRP A 23 -9.93 -10.82 7.05
CA TRP A 23 -9.14 -10.04 8.00
C TRP A 23 -9.96 -9.71 9.26
N PRO A 24 -9.33 -9.64 10.45
CA PRO A 24 -7.93 -10.01 10.74
C PRO A 24 -7.70 -11.53 10.64
N ARG A 25 -6.47 -11.94 10.28
CA ARG A 25 -6.10 -13.35 10.12
C ARG A 25 -5.40 -13.86 11.36
N ARG A 26 -5.78 -15.04 11.84
CA ARG A 26 -5.00 -15.79 12.84
C ARG A 26 -4.13 -16.83 12.15
N CYS A 27 -2.85 -16.89 12.49
CA CYS A 27 -1.95 -17.91 11.97
C CYS A 27 -2.25 -19.28 12.60
N GLY A 28 -2.45 -20.33 11.80
CA GLY A 28 -2.70 -21.68 12.30
C GLY A 28 -1.47 -22.41 12.87
N ASN A 29 -0.26 -21.84 12.72
CA ASN A 29 0.98 -22.43 13.23
C ASN A 29 1.49 -21.72 14.49
N CYS A 30 1.48 -20.37 14.52
CA CYS A 30 2.03 -19.58 15.62
C CYS A 30 1.01 -18.70 16.37
N ASP A 31 -0.29 -18.84 16.06
CA ASP A 31 -1.43 -18.17 16.69
C ASP A 31 -1.47 -16.63 16.70
N ASN A 32 -0.46 -15.97 16.12
CA ASN A 32 -0.42 -14.51 15.98
C ASN A 32 -1.59 -13.99 15.12
N LEU A 33 -2.12 -12.83 15.50
CA LEU A 33 -3.11 -12.09 14.74
C LEU A 33 -2.42 -11.08 13.82
N THR A 34 -2.75 -11.12 12.54
CA THR A 34 -2.29 -10.16 11.53
C THR A 34 -3.46 -9.33 11.05
N PHE A 35 -3.28 -8.01 11.04
CA PHE A 35 -4.25 -7.05 10.52
C PHE A 35 -3.80 -6.53 9.16
N ARG A 36 -4.74 -6.02 8.38
CA ARG A 36 -4.43 -5.29 7.15
C ARG A 36 -4.39 -3.80 7.45
N ASN A 37 -3.20 -3.22 7.35
CA ASN A 37 -3.03 -1.80 7.65
C ASN A 37 -3.48 -0.95 6.46
N PRO A 38 -4.32 0.09 6.66
CA PRO A 38 -4.51 1.12 5.65
C PRO A 38 -3.16 1.83 5.41
N ILE A 39 -2.94 2.30 4.18
CA ILE A 39 -1.76 3.10 3.84
C ILE A 39 -2.21 4.57 3.76
N PRO A 40 -1.90 5.41 4.75
CA PRO A 40 -2.21 6.83 4.70
C PRO A 40 -1.41 7.52 3.59
N VAL A 41 -1.95 8.62 3.07
CA VAL A 41 -1.27 9.49 2.11
C VAL A 41 -1.60 10.93 2.47
N VAL A 42 -0.60 11.80 2.45
CA VAL A 42 -0.77 13.25 2.60
C VAL A 42 -0.56 13.93 1.25
N VAL A 43 -1.39 14.93 0.98
CA VAL A 43 -1.29 15.80 -0.20
C VAL A 43 -1.17 17.24 0.28
N VAL A 44 -0.26 18.01 -0.33
CA VAL A 44 0.04 19.39 0.06
C VAL A 44 -0.48 20.35 -1.01
N LEU A 45 -1.24 21.36 -0.57
CA LEU A 45 -1.52 22.56 -1.34
C LEU A 45 -0.50 23.63 -0.96
N LEU A 46 0.55 23.79 -1.76
CA LEU A 46 1.59 24.78 -1.53
C LEU A 46 1.36 26.00 -2.43
N PRO A 47 0.94 27.15 -1.87
CA PRO A 47 0.81 28.38 -2.64
C PRO A 47 2.16 28.88 -3.16
N ALA A 48 2.19 29.33 -4.41
CA ALA A 48 3.34 30.00 -5.02
C ALA A 48 2.83 31.10 -5.96
N PHE A 49 3.16 32.35 -5.65
CA PHE A 49 2.61 33.54 -6.31
C PHE A 49 1.06 33.52 -6.28
N SER A 50 0.41 33.53 -7.44
CA SER A 50 -1.05 33.46 -7.59
C SER A 50 -1.58 32.03 -7.84
N GLY A 51 -0.74 30.99 -7.66
CA GLY A 51 -1.08 29.61 -7.97
C GLY A 51 -0.61 28.59 -6.92
N LEU A 52 -0.57 27.32 -7.32
CA LEU A 52 -0.09 26.20 -6.51
C LEU A 52 1.11 25.52 -7.17
N VAL A 53 2.02 24.99 -6.34
CA VAL A 53 3.07 24.08 -6.81
C VAL A 53 2.46 22.77 -7.27
N VAL A 54 2.87 22.32 -8.45
CA VAL A 54 2.48 21.03 -9.04
C VAL A 54 3.72 20.28 -9.53
N VAL A 55 3.62 18.95 -9.58
CA VAL A 55 4.65 18.08 -10.14
C VAL A 55 4.14 17.43 -11.43
N ARG A 56 5.05 17.15 -12.37
CA ARG A 56 4.75 16.31 -13.53
C ARG A 56 5.12 14.86 -13.20
N ARG A 57 4.14 13.95 -13.27
CA ARG A 57 4.32 12.54 -12.90
C ARG A 57 5.30 11.84 -13.84
N GLY A 58 6.32 11.18 -13.29
CA GLY A 58 7.28 10.38 -14.07
C GLY A 58 6.95 8.89 -14.17
N VAL A 59 5.98 8.39 -13.42
CA VAL A 59 5.67 6.96 -13.30
C VAL A 59 4.20 6.65 -13.59
N MET A 60 3.94 5.45 -14.10
CA MET A 60 2.58 4.96 -14.33
C MET A 60 1.92 4.52 -13.00
N PRO A 61 0.58 4.61 -12.91
CA PRO A 61 -0.34 5.18 -13.89
C PRO A 61 -0.25 6.72 -13.96
N HIS A 62 -0.68 7.29 -15.10
CA HIS A 62 -0.76 8.74 -15.34
C HIS A 62 0.58 9.50 -15.46
N ALA A 63 1.63 8.85 -15.96
CA ALA A 63 2.85 9.55 -16.35
C ALA A 63 2.55 10.72 -17.31
N GLY A 64 3.31 11.82 -17.18
CA GLY A 64 3.15 13.05 -17.97
C GLY A 64 2.06 14.01 -17.47
N LYS A 65 1.09 13.55 -16.66
CA LYS A 65 0.05 14.42 -16.08
C LYS A 65 0.58 15.23 -14.89
N LEU A 66 -0.09 16.35 -14.59
CA LEU A 66 0.17 17.14 -13.39
C LEU A 66 -0.50 16.50 -12.17
N ALA A 67 0.12 16.66 -11.01
CA ALA A 67 -0.42 16.27 -9.71
C ALA A 67 0.04 17.25 -8.62
N LEU A 68 -0.66 17.26 -7.50
CA LEU A 68 -0.20 17.92 -6.29
C LEU A 68 0.96 17.11 -5.65
N PRO A 69 1.92 17.77 -5.00
CA PRO A 69 2.92 17.08 -4.18
C PRO A 69 2.24 16.24 -3.09
N GLY A 70 2.67 15.01 -2.91
CA GLY A 70 2.14 14.11 -1.89
C GLY A 70 2.93 12.81 -1.81
N GLY A 71 2.68 12.07 -0.73
CA GLY A 71 3.38 10.83 -0.40
C GLY A 71 2.69 10.06 0.72
N TYR A 72 3.11 8.82 0.92
CA TYR A 72 2.69 7.99 2.06
C TYR A 72 3.14 8.59 3.39
#